data_AF-A0A0K1Q4G7-F1
#
_entry.id   AF-A0A0K1Q4G7-F1
#
_cell.length_a   1.000
_cell.length_b   1.000
_cell.length_c   1.000
_cell.angle_alpha   90.00
_cell.angle_beta   90.00
_cell.angle_gamma   90.00
#
_symmetry.space_group_name_H-M   'P 1'
#
loop_
_entity.id
_entity.type
_entity.pdbx_description
1 polymer ?
#
loop_
_entity_poly.entity_id
_entity_poly.type
_entity_poly.pdbx_seq_one_letter_code
_entity_poly.pdbx_strand_id
1 'polypeptide(L)'
;MNRARISFLPILVLVSLAGSTVGCSKKQNETATDAGAAPSANVAASAAPDAGNPLARRGLNLGGGPAGMLIHEAKMLELNDTQKAAVTKLEEQLQTIPQPRKEAREIHVEVANEVKAGKIEQAKLAPTYTAMDKAVTAQKEQEAAALNTLYATLEPAQRKALVDDVRGKLAEMDKHMPPPKDDAQRREMVTKQKVERYSRDAELDDTQKKSLEAIFTKDAAKDGGLATMPDMAAEMRATNEAVVDAFEKDPFDATKLPQFDGAAAAKKARVPIEQEVTLLTQLLPILKPDQREKLSVKLSRQAAMGGPQGLMGPGMMRPGMPNMRMPQRPGEGPQPTPPPGAPPAPQAH
;
A
#
# COMPACT_ATOMS: atom_id res chain seq x y z
N MET A 1 25.46 -51.59 3.69
CA MET A 1 24.24 -50.84 3.31
C MET A 1 24.67 -49.61 2.53
N ASN A 2 24.50 -49.67 1.21
CA ASN A 2 25.10 -48.76 0.24
C ASN A 2 24.31 -47.46 0.13
N ARG A 3 24.99 -46.31 0.31
CA ARG A 3 24.45 -44.98 -0.01
C ARG A 3 24.75 -44.65 -1.47
N ALA A 4 23.71 -44.62 -2.29
CA ALA A 4 23.78 -44.18 -3.68
C ALA A 4 24.04 -42.66 -3.74
N ARG A 5 25.13 -42.26 -4.41
CA ARG A 5 25.44 -40.88 -4.76
C ARG A 5 24.86 -40.62 -6.16
N ILE A 6 23.92 -39.68 -6.26
CA ILE A 6 23.40 -39.20 -7.55
C ILE A 6 24.19 -37.92 -7.90
N SER A 7 25.07 -38.04 -8.89
CA SER A 7 25.82 -36.93 -9.47
C SER A 7 24.94 -36.17 -10.46
N PHE A 8 24.73 -34.87 -10.23
CA PHE A 8 24.15 -33.96 -11.22
C PHE A 8 25.29 -33.28 -12.00
N LEU A 9 25.33 -33.52 -13.31
CA LEU A 9 26.17 -32.81 -14.29
C LEU A 9 25.47 -31.50 -14.70
N PRO A 10 26.20 -30.38 -14.87
CA PRO A 10 25.65 -29.14 -15.41
C PRO A 10 25.63 -29.19 -16.95
N ILE A 11 24.47 -28.94 -17.54
CA ILE A 11 24.34 -28.69 -18.98
C ILE A 11 24.63 -27.22 -19.23
N LEU A 12 25.81 -26.97 -19.81
CA LEU A 12 26.27 -25.70 -20.36
C LEU A 12 25.56 -25.47 -21.70
N VAL A 13 24.57 -24.57 -21.75
CA VAL A 13 24.01 -24.06 -23.02
C VAL A 13 24.65 -22.72 -23.35
N LEU A 14 25.47 -22.75 -24.39
CA LEU A 14 26.19 -21.64 -24.98
C LEU A 14 25.43 -21.29 -26.27
N VAL A 15 24.74 -20.15 -26.31
CA VAL A 15 24.12 -19.64 -27.55
C VAL A 15 24.49 -18.17 -27.76
N SER A 16 24.99 -17.96 -28.97
CA SER A 16 25.73 -16.84 -29.51
C SER A 16 25.03 -15.48 -29.54
N LEU A 17 25.86 -14.46 -29.36
CA LEU A 17 25.66 -13.07 -29.70
C LEU A 17 25.89 -12.87 -31.22
N ALA A 18 24.92 -12.30 -31.96
CA ALA A 18 25.16 -11.74 -33.29
C ALA A 18 24.08 -10.72 -33.71
N GLY A 19 24.53 -9.48 -33.98
CA GLY A 19 24.25 -8.78 -35.25
C GLY A 19 22.89 -8.14 -35.51
N SER A 20 22.85 -6.80 -35.34
CA SER A 20 22.36 -5.75 -36.24
C SER A 20 21.11 -5.96 -37.11
N THR A 21 20.17 -5.00 -37.10
CA THR A 21 19.84 -4.18 -38.29
C THR A 21 18.91 -3.00 -37.95
N VAL A 22 19.26 -1.86 -38.54
CA VAL A 22 18.49 -0.63 -38.69
C VAL A 22 17.35 -0.87 -39.70
N GLY A 23 16.15 -0.35 -39.42
CA GLY A 23 15.02 -0.42 -40.36
C GLY A 23 13.95 0.63 -40.10
N CYS A 24 14.18 1.85 -40.61
CA CYS A 24 13.11 2.81 -40.90
C CYS A 24 12.29 2.32 -42.10
N SER A 25 10.96 2.32 -41.99
CA SER A 25 10.00 2.68 -43.05
C SER A 25 8.60 2.17 -42.69
N LYS A 26 7.67 3.07 -42.34
CA LYS A 26 6.24 2.76 -42.54
C LYS A 26 5.55 3.88 -43.30
N LYS A 27 5.21 3.50 -44.53
CA LYS A 27 4.41 4.13 -45.57
C LYS A 27 3.16 4.85 -45.02
N GLN A 28 2.97 6.06 -45.52
CA GLN A 28 1.68 6.71 -45.69
C GLN A 28 0.78 5.82 -46.59
N ASN A 29 -0.49 5.71 -46.23
CA ASN A 29 -1.54 5.39 -47.19
C ASN A 29 -2.74 6.29 -46.88
N GLU A 30 -2.99 7.21 -47.82
CA GLU A 30 -4.24 7.96 -47.91
C GLU A 30 -5.31 7.07 -48.51
N THR A 31 -6.51 7.10 -47.92
CA THR A 31 -7.77 6.92 -48.65
C THR A 31 -8.87 7.68 -47.90
N ALA A 32 -9.35 8.76 -48.51
CA ALA A 32 -10.72 9.25 -48.34
C ALA A 32 -11.68 8.18 -48.93
N THR A 33 -12.92 8.00 -48.49
CA THR A 33 -14.04 8.93 -48.68
C THR A 33 -15.24 8.50 -47.81
N ASP A 34 -15.76 9.48 -47.06
CA ASP A 34 -17.15 9.85 -46.76
C ASP A 34 -18.32 8.83 -46.75
N ALA A 35 -19.03 8.76 -45.62
CA ALA A 35 -20.49 8.68 -45.54
C ALA A 35 -20.95 8.97 -44.10
N GLY A 36 -21.81 9.97 -43.96
CA GLY A 36 -22.20 10.60 -42.70
C GLY A 36 -23.06 9.76 -41.75
N ALA A 37 -22.89 10.06 -40.46
CA ALA A 37 -23.84 9.79 -39.39
C ALA A 37 -23.77 10.91 -38.35
N ALA A 38 -24.94 11.39 -37.93
CA ALA A 38 -25.14 12.58 -37.12
C ALA A 38 -24.46 12.52 -35.72
N PRO A 39 -23.92 13.64 -35.21
CA PRO A 39 -23.37 13.70 -33.87
C PRO A 39 -24.49 13.78 -32.82
N SER A 40 -24.70 12.70 -32.07
CA SER A 40 -25.34 12.78 -30.76
C SER A 40 -24.38 13.45 -29.78
N ALA A 41 -24.77 14.61 -29.28
CA ALA A 41 -24.04 15.35 -28.26
C ALA A 41 -24.01 14.54 -26.95
N ASN A 42 -22.95 13.75 -26.76
CA ASN A 42 -22.65 13.16 -25.48
C ASN A 42 -21.84 14.18 -24.69
N VAL A 43 -22.52 14.88 -23.78
CA VAL A 43 -21.91 15.82 -22.84
C VAL A 43 -21.03 15.01 -21.90
N ALA A 44 -19.75 14.87 -22.26
CA ALA A 44 -18.71 14.44 -21.35
C ALA A 44 -18.56 15.54 -20.29
N ALA A 45 -19.21 15.34 -19.15
CA ALA A 45 -18.94 16.10 -17.95
C ALA A 45 -17.48 15.83 -17.57
N SER A 46 -16.59 16.70 -18.02
CA SER A 46 -15.23 16.82 -17.52
C SER A 46 -15.36 17.18 -16.04
N ALA A 47 -15.23 16.18 -15.18
CA ALA A 47 -15.15 16.38 -13.75
C ALA A 47 -13.89 17.21 -13.50
N ALA A 48 -14.10 18.50 -13.21
CA ALA A 48 -13.03 19.38 -12.77
C ALA A 48 -12.32 18.72 -11.58
N PRO A 49 -10.97 18.71 -11.53
CA PRO A 49 -10.25 18.18 -10.40
C PRO A 49 -10.69 18.93 -9.15
N ASP A 50 -11.35 18.20 -8.25
CA ASP A 50 -11.87 18.71 -6.98
C ASP A 50 -10.73 19.38 -6.20
N ALA A 51 -10.83 20.70 -6.05
CA ALA A 51 -9.91 21.57 -5.29
C ALA A 51 -10.10 21.44 -3.77
N GLY A 52 -10.83 20.42 -3.31
CA GLY A 52 -11.06 20.10 -1.91
C GLY A 52 -9.79 19.74 -1.13
N ASN A 53 -9.33 20.70 -0.34
CA ASN A 53 -8.49 20.58 0.87
C ASN A 53 -7.06 19.97 0.68
N PRO A 54 -6.00 20.81 0.56
CA PRO A 54 -4.62 20.34 0.39
C PRO A 54 -4.09 19.55 1.60
N LEU A 55 -4.74 19.64 2.77
CA LEU A 55 -4.38 18.86 3.96
C LEU A 55 -5.00 17.46 3.99
N ALA A 56 -6.17 17.26 3.36
CA ALA A 56 -6.79 15.93 3.25
C ALA A 56 -6.03 15.02 2.28
N ARG A 57 -5.34 15.59 1.28
CA ARG A 57 -4.41 14.85 0.40
C ARG A 57 -3.05 14.57 1.03
N ARG A 58 -2.68 15.30 2.10
CA ARG A 58 -1.40 15.15 2.82
C ARG A 58 -1.44 14.13 3.95
N GLY A 59 -2.60 13.54 4.22
CA GLY A 59 -2.75 12.51 5.25
C GLY A 59 -2.01 11.23 4.88
N LEU A 60 -0.79 11.06 5.41
CA LEU A 60 -0.09 9.79 5.65
C LEU A 60 0.10 8.82 4.47
N ASN A 61 -0.29 9.19 3.24
CA ASN A 61 0.16 8.54 2.01
C ASN A 61 1.61 8.99 1.70
N LEU A 62 2.51 8.90 2.69
CA LEU A 62 3.96 8.85 2.45
C LEU A 62 4.25 7.48 1.80
N GLY A 63 3.75 7.31 0.58
CA GLY A 63 3.62 6.05 -0.16
C GLY A 63 4.94 5.42 -0.61
N GLY A 64 6.04 5.66 0.11
CA GLY A 64 7.37 5.17 -0.25
C GLY A 64 8.00 4.25 0.80
N GLY A 65 7.25 3.77 1.80
CA GLY A 65 7.79 2.90 2.85
C GLY A 65 9.03 3.51 3.55
N PRO A 66 10.05 2.71 3.86
CA PRO A 66 11.30 3.19 4.47
C PRO A 66 12.02 4.26 3.62
N ALA A 67 11.93 4.16 2.28
CA ALA A 67 12.57 5.11 1.36
C ALA A 67 11.94 6.49 1.44
N GLY A 68 10.60 6.54 1.44
CA GLY A 68 9.84 7.79 1.59
C GLY A 68 10.11 8.48 2.91
N MET A 69 10.24 7.71 4.01
CA MET A 69 10.62 8.25 5.32
C MET A 69 12.01 8.91 5.27
N LEU A 70 13.04 8.21 4.81
CA LEU A 70 14.41 8.73 4.74
C LEU A 70 14.52 9.97 3.83
N ILE A 71 13.88 9.95 2.66
CA ILE A 71 13.89 11.08 1.73
C ILE A 71 13.16 12.30 2.33
N HIS A 72 12.04 12.07 3.01
CA HIS A 72 11.32 13.15 3.70
C HIS A 72 12.18 13.79 4.79
N GLU A 73 12.84 12.99 5.61
CA GLU A 73 13.71 13.47 6.68
C GLU A 73 14.95 14.19 6.15
N ALA A 74 15.52 13.73 5.03
CA ALA A 74 16.68 14.39 4.41
C ALA A 74 16.39 15.87 4.06
N LYS A 75 15.13 16.23 3.78
CA LYS A 75 14.74 17.62 3.49
C LYS A 75 14.83 18.55 4.70
N MET A 76 14.85 18.00 5.91
CA MET A 76 14.96 18.77 7.16
C MET A 76 16.41 19.07 7.53
N LEU A 77 17.38 18.44 6.85
CA LEU A 77 18.80 18.68 7.06
C LEU A 77 19.27 19.99 6.42
N GLU A 78 20.40 20.49 6.91
CA GLU A 78 21.14 21.58 6.29
C GLU A 78 21.86 21.09 5.03
N LEU A 79 21.12 21.09 3.92
CA LEU A 79 21.61 20.70 2.61
C LEU A 79 22.02 21.93 1.77
N ASN A 80 23.04 21.78 0.92
CA ASN A 80 23.34 22.78 -0.09
C ASN A 80 22.27 22.76 -1.21
N ASP A 81 22.25 23.79 -2.07
CA ASP A 81 21.18 23.97 -3.07
C ASP A 81 21.11 22.80 -4.07
N THR A 82 22.26 22.26 -4.46
CA THR A 82 22.36 21.09 -5.35
C THR A 82 21.74 19.85 -4.70
N GLN A 83 22.07 19.59 -3.44
CA GLN A 83 21.50 18.47 -2.68
C GLN A 83 20.00 18.63 -2.45
N LYS A 84 19.51 19.83 -2.11
CA LYS A 84 18.08 20.11 -1.95
C LYS A 84 17.29 19.83 -3.23
N ALA A 85 17.81 20.26 -4.37
CA ALA A 85 17.20 20.00 -5.67
C ALA A 85 17.14 18.49 -5.96
N ALA A 86 18.22 17.76 -5.68
CA ALA A 86 18.27 16.31 -5.85
C ALA A 86 17.27 15.57 -4.94
N VAL A 87 17.20 15.92 -3.65
CA VAL A 87 16.25 15.31 -2.69
C VAL A 87 14.80 15.62 -3.07
N THR A 88 14.51 16.84 -3.52
CA THR A 88 13.16 17.21 -3.99
C THR A 88 12.76 16.38 -5.20
N LYS A 89 13.67 16.21 -6.17
CA LYS A 89 13.44 15.35 -7.34
C LYS A 89 13.21 13.89 -6.94
N LEU A 90 13.96 13.37 -5.97
CA LEU A 90 13.75 12.01 -5.45
C LEU A 90 12.37 11.85 -4.80
N GLU A 91 11.90 12.85 -4.06
CA GLU A 91 10.56 12.84 -3.46
C GLU A 91 9.46 12.83 -4.53
N GLU A 92 9.58 13.68 -5.56
CA GLU A 92 8.66 13.70 -6.70
C GLU A 92 8.65 12.35 -7.42
N GLN A 93 9.83 11.77 -7.66
CA GLN A 93 9.95 10.44 -8.26
C GLN A 93 9.23 9.38 -7.41
N LEU A 94 9.47 9.33 -6.10
CA LEU A 94 8.79 8.40 -5.19
C LEU A 94 7.27 8.57 -5.20
N GLN A 95 6.76 9.80 -5.28
CA GLN A 95 5.32 10.07 -5.36
C GLN A 95 4.69 9.57 -6.66
N THR A 96 5.46 9.51 -7.74
CA THR A 96 5.02 9.01 -9.04
C THR A 96 5.18 7.51 -9.23
N ILE A 97 5.83 6.80 -8.30
CA ILE A 97 5.98 5.34 -8.38
C ILE A 97 4.58 4.71 -8.43
N PRO A 98 4.26 3.95 -9.50
CA PRO A 98 3.00 3.24 -9.60
C PRO A 98 2.84 2.30 -8.41
N GLN A 99 1.84 2.56 -7.58
CA GLN A 99 1.48 1.65 -6.50
C GLN A 99 0.71 0.46 -7.08
N PRO A 100 0.84 -0.76 -6.53
CA PRO A 100 0.13 -1.96 -6.96
C PRO A 100 -1.38 -1.92 -6.63
N ARG A 101 -1.93 -0.71 -6.40
CA ARG A 101 -3.33 -0.47 -6.04
C ARG A 101 -4.25 -0.83 -7.19
N LYS A 102 -3.84 -0.62 -8.44
CA LYS A 102 -4.66 -0.96 -9.60
C LYS A 102 -4.83 -2.48 -9.69
N GLU A 103 -3.72 -3.21 -9.60
CA GLU A 103 -3.68 -4.67 -9.68
C GLU A 103 -4.44 -5.28 -8.49
N ALA A 104 -4.27 -4.75 -7.28
CA ALA A 104 -5.03 -5.19 -6.11
C ALA A 104 -6.55 -4.99 -6.30
N ARG A 105 -6.98 -3.87 -6.91
CA ARG A 105 -8.39 -3.63 -7.23
C ARG A 105 -8.91 -4.63 -8.26
N GLU A 106 -8.12 -4.93 -9.29
CA GLU A 106 -8.48 -5.92 -10.31
C GLU A 106 -8.65 -7.31 -9.70
N ILE A 107 -7.78 -7.70 -8.75
CA ILE A 107 -7.96 -8.96 -8.00
C ILE A 107 -9.28 -8.95 -7.22
N HIS A 108 -9.60 -7.89 -6.48
CA HIS A 108 -10.86 -7.83 -5.72
C HIS A 108 -12.11 -7.82 -6.60
N VAL A 109 -12.05 -7.20 -7.79
CA VAL A 109 -13.13 -7.24 -8.78
C VAL A 109 -13.33 -8.67 -9.28
N GLU A 110 -12.25 -9.39 -9.60
CA GLU A 110 -12.34 -10.78 -10.05
C GLU A 110 -12.86 -11.70 -8.93
N VAL A 111 -12.38 -11.52 -7.70
CA VAL A 111 -12.90 -12.24 -6.53
C VAL A 111 -14.40 -11.99 -6.35
N ALA A 112 -14.88 -10.76 -6.54
CA ALA A 112 -16.30 -10.45 -6.46
C ALA A 112 -17.11 -11.19 -7.56
N ASN A 113 -16.61 -11.22 -8.79
CA ASN A 113 -17.23 -11.96 -9.90
C ASN A 113 -17.33 -13.46 -9.59
N GLU A 114 -16.26 -14.03 -9.04
CA GLU A 114 -16.21 -15.44 -8.66
C GLU A 114 -17.13 -15.76 -7.45
N VAL A 115 -17.22 -14.85 -6.48
CA VAL A 115 -18.20 -14.97 -5.38
C VAL A 115 -19.62 -15.00 -5.92
N LYS A 116 -19.94 -14.10 -6.86
CA LYS A 116 -21.24 -14.10 -7.56
C LYS A 116 -21.50 -15.41 -8.29
N ALA A 117 -20.49 -15.95 -8.97
CA ALA A 117 -20.56 -17.25 -9.66
C ALA A 117 -20.72 -18.44 -8.70
N GLY A 118 -20.46 -18.26 -7.40
CA GLY A 118 -20.62 -19.29 -6.38
C GLY A 118 -19.40 -20.19 -6.17
N LYS A 119 -18.30 -19.93 -6.87
CA LYS A 119 -17.06 -20.69 -6.80
C LYS A 119 -15.89 -19.79 -7.16
N ILE A 120 -14.80 -19.87 -6.41
CA ILE A 120 -13.55 -19.15 -6.71
C ILE A 120 -12.55 -20.07 -7.39
N GLU A 121 -12.20 -19.74 -8.62
CA GLU A 121 -11.24 -20.46 -9.43
C GLU A 121 -9.88 -19.76 -9.42
N GLN A 122 -8.92 -20.35 -8.72
CA GLN A 122 -7.55 -19.81 -8.59
C GLN A 122 -6.87 -19.54 -9.94
N ALA A 123 -7.21 -20.33 -10.97
CA ALA A 123 -6.70 -20.14 -12.32
C ALA A 123 -7.07 -18.78 -12.93
N LYS A 124 -8.23 -18.20 -12.56
CA LYS A 124 -8.66 -16.87 -13.03
C LYS A 124 -7.98 -15.73 -12.28
N LEU A 125 -7.57 -15.97 -11.03
CA LEU A 125 -6.81 -15.00 -10.23
C LEU A 125 -5.30 -15.01 -10.56
N ALA A 126 -4.78 -16.08 -11.16
CA ALA A 126 -3.36 -16.22 -11.45
C ALA A 126 -2.77 -15.08 -12.33
N PRO A 127 -3.45 -14.60 -13.40
CA PRO A 127 -2.96 -13.47 -14.19
C PRO A 127 -2.89 -12.16 -13.39
N THR A 128 -3.89 -11.88 -12.55
CA THR A 128 -3.94 -10.65 -11.75
C THR A 128 -2.92 -10.69 -10.60
N TYR A 129 -2.68 -11.85 -9.99
CA TYR A 129 -1.55 -12.03 -9.06
C TYR A 129 -0.21 -11.78 -9.74
N THR A 130 0.00 -12.31 -10.96
CA THR A 130 1.25 -12.09 -11.70
C THR A 130 1.47 -10.61 -12.03
N ALA A 131 0.42 -9.88 -12.37
CA ALA A 131 0.49 -8.44 -12.60
C ALA A 131 0.87 -7.69 -11.32
N MET A 132 0.25 -8.04 -10.19
CA MET A 132 0.57 -7.46 -8.89
C MET A 132 2.01 -7.74 -8.47
N ASP A 133 2.49 -8.98 -8.65
CA ASP A 133 3.86 -9.38 -8.30
C ASP A 133 4.90 -8.55 -9.06
N LYS A 134 4.65 -8.30 -10.35
CA LYS A 134 5.47 -7.42 -11.19
C LYS A 134 5.43 -5.97 -10.71
N ALA A 135 4.24 -5.44 -10.41
CA ALA A 135 4.09 -4.06 -9.93
C ALA A 135 4.81 -3.84 -8.59
N VAL A 136 4.66 -4.77 -7.63
CA VAL A 136 5.36 -4.72 -6.34
C VAL A 136 6.88 -4.79 -6.53
N THR A 137 7.35 -5.70 -7.39
CA THR A 137 8.79 -5.82 -7.68
C THR A 137 9.35 -4.52 -8.26
N ALA A 138 8.70 -3.96 -9.28
CA ALA A 138 9.12 -2.71 -9.90
C ALA A 138 9.12 -1.54 -8.92
N GLN A 139 8.12 -1.47 -8.02
CA GLN A 139 8.09 -0.49 -6.94
C GLN A 139 9.32 -0.63 -6.03
N LYS A 140 9.66 -1.86 -5.60
CA LYS A 140 10.80 -2.09 -4.71
C LYS A 140 12.15 -1.78 -5.34
N GLU A 141 12.32 -2.08 -6.62
CA GLU A 141 13.51 -1.70 -7.38
C GLU A 141 13.67 -0.17 -7.44
N GLN A 142 12.57 0.57 -7.68
CA GLN A 142 12.58 2.02 -7.73
C GLN A 142 12.84 2.65 -6.35
N GLU A 143 12.25 2.11 -5.28
CA GLU A 143 12.54 2.55 -3.90
C GLU A 143 14.02 2.31 -3.52
N ALA A 144 14.59 1.15 -3.88
CA ALA A 144 15.99 0.85 -3.64
C ALA A 144 16.93 1.78 -4.44
N ALA A 145 16.61 2.04 -5.71
CA ALA A 145 17.37 2.98 -6.54
C ALA A 145 17.33 4.41 -5.98
N ALA A 146 16.17 4.85 -5.47
CA ALA A 146 16.03 6.15 -4.85
C ALA A 146 16.87 6.28 -3.56
N LEU A 147 16.90 5.23 -2.72
CA LEU A 147 17.74 5.20 -1.52
C LEU A 147 19.23 5.20 -1.83
N ASN A 148 19.66 4.42 -2.82
CA ASN A 148 21.06 4.45 -3.27
C ASN A 148 21.45 5.84 -3.80
N THR A 149 20.54 6.50 -4.53
CA THR A 149 20.75 7.88 -5.01
C THR A 149 20.82 8.88 -3.85
N LEU A 150 19.96 8.74 -2.83
CA LEU A 150 20.00 9.56 -1.63
C LEU A 150 21.33 9.40 -0.90
N TYR A 151 21.78 8.16 -0.67
CA TYR A 151 23.05 7.86 -0.02
C TYR A 151 24.24 8.52 -0.73
N ALA A 152 24.30 8.41 -2.07
CA ALA A 152 25.36 9.01 -2.87
C ALA A 152 25.33 10.56 -2.89
N THR A 153 24.14 11.16 -2.71
CA THR A 153 23.95 12.62 -2.72
C THR A 153 24.39 13.27 -1.40
N LEU A 154 24.21 12.55 -0.28
CA LEU A 154 24.52 13.04 1.05
C LEU A 154 25.99 12.79 1.41
N GLU A 155 26.61 13.74 2.08
CA GLU A 155 27.95 13.57 2.66
C GLU A 155 27.91 12.61 3.87
N PRO A 156 29.03 11.96 4.25
CA PRO A 156 29.05 11.03 5.38
C PRO A 156 28.49 11.63 6.69
N ALA A 157 28.81 12.89 6.99
CA ALA A 157 28.28 13.57 8.17
C ALA A 157 26.76 13.78 8.11
N GLN A 158 26.23 14.14 6.93
CA GLN A 158 24.78 14.32 6.71
C GLN A 158 24.02 13.00 6.79
N ARG A 159 24.60 11.90 6.27
CA ARG A 159 24.01 10.55 6.39
C ARG A 159 23.86 10.13 7.85
N LYS A 160 24.88 10.40 8.66
CA LYS A 160 24.82 10.15 10.10
C LYS A 160 23.72 10.97 10.78
N ALA A 161 23.67 12.28 10.52
CA ALA A 161 22.63 13.15 11.06
C ALA A 161 21.21 12.67 10.67
N LEU A 162 21.01 12.28 9.40
CA LEU A 162 19.76 11.71 8.93
C LEU A 162 19.33 10.48 9.72
N VAL A 163 20.26 9.54 9.93
CA VAL A 163 20.02 8.29 10.66
C VAL A 163 19.64 8.58 12.11
N ASP A 164 20.34 9.51 12.76
CA ASP A 164 20.09 9.89 14.15
C ASP A 164 18.70 10.56 14.30
N ASP A 165 18.32 11.44 13.37
CA ASP A 165 16.98 12.07 13.33
C ASP A 165 15.85 11.05 13.12
N VAL A 166 16.04 10.11 12.18
CA VAL A 166 15.07 9.05 11.90
C VAL A 166 14.91 8.12 13.10
N ARG A 167 16.01 7.73 13.77
CA ARG A 167 15.95 6.93 15.01
C ARG A 167 15.20 7.67 16.11
N GLY A 168 15.44 8.96 16.26
CA GLY A 168 14.71 9.82 17.19
C GLY A 168 13.20 9.78 16.94
N LYS A 169 12.78 9.92 15.69
CA LYS A 169 11.37 9.84 15.28
C LYS A 169 10.76 8.45 15.47
N LEU A 170 11.48 7.39 15.14
CA LEU A 170 11.01 6.02 15.38
C LEU A 170 10.81 5.77 16.89
N ALA A 171 11.71 6.27 17.74
CA ALA A 171 11.57 6.18 19.20
C ALA A 171 10.42 7.02 19.75
N GLU A 172 10.17 8.21 19.17
CA GLU A 172 9.00 9.03 19.53
C GLU A 172 7.69 8.34 19.14
N MET A 173 7.62 7.80 17.92
CA MET A 173 6.45 7.05 17.45
C MET A 173 6.17 5.83 18.34
N ASP A 174 7.21 5.16 18.83
CA ASP A 174 7.08 4.02 19.75
C ASP A 174 6.46 4.41 21.09
N LYS A 175 6.83 5.58 21.64
CA LYS A 175 6.24 6.12 22.89
C LYS A 175 4.75 6.43 22.73
N HIS A 176 4.32 6.81 21.52
CA HIS A 176 2.93 7.11 21.21
C HIS A 176 2.12 5.89 20.75
N MET A 177 2.78 4.76 20.48
CA MET A 177 2.08 3.54 20.15
C MET A 177 1.44 2.97 21.42
N PRO A 178 0.11 2.73 21.44
CA PRO A 178 -0.50 2.10 22.60
C PRO A 178 0.15 0.72 22.80
N PRO A 179 0.41 0.31 24.06
CA PRO A 179 1.00 -0.99 24.32
C PRO A 179 0.15 -2.08 23.66
N PRO A 180 0.79 -3.17 23.21
CA PRO A 180 0.03 -4.27 22.64
C PRO A 180 -0.99 -4.75 23.67
N LYS A 181 -2.29 -4.57 23.36
CA LYS A 181 -3.35 -5.31 24.03
C LYS A 181 -3.05 -6.80 23.95
N ASP A 182 -3.43 -7.55 24.97
CA ASP A 182 -3.39 -9.03 24.98
C ASP A 182 -3.84 -9.59 23.62
N ASP A 183 -2.97 -10.42 23.02
CA ASP A 183 -3.14 -10.90 21.65
C ASP A 183 -4.41 -11.73 21.52
N ALA A 184 -4.80 -12.47 22.57
CA ALA A 184 -6.03 -13.24 22.58
C ALA A 184 -7.27 -12.33 22.48
N GLN A 185 -7.38 -11.32 23.35
CA GLN A 185 -8.48 -10.35 23.32
C GLN A 185 -8.54 -9.59 21.98
N ARG A 186 -7.39 -9.25 21.41
CA ARG A 186 -7.33 -8.59 20.11
C ARG A 186 -7.84 -9.48 18.99
N ARG A 187 -7.40 -10.74 18.94
CA ARG A 187 -7.86 -11.73 17.96
C ARG A 187 -9.37 -11.91 18.05
N GLU A 188 -9.90 -12.06 19.26
CA GLU A 188 -11.35 -12.16 19.49
C GLU A 188 -12.10 -10.94 18.96
N MET A 189 -11.65 -9.73 19.28
CA MET A 189 -12.27 -8.49 18.81
C MET A 189 -12.25 -8.38 17.28
N VAL A 190 -11.12 -8.71 16.63
CA VAL A 190 -11.00 -8.67 15.16
C VAL A 190 -11.91 -9.71 14.52
N THR A 191 -11.94 -10.93 15.05
CA THR A 191 -12.85 -11.98 14.59
C THR A 191 -14.30 -11.55 14.70
N LYS A 192 -14.71 -11.02 15.87
CA LYS A 192 -16.07 -10.51 16.09
C LYS A 192 -16.43 -9.41 15.10
N GLN A 193 -15.56 -8.42 14.88
CA GLN A 193 -15.78 -7.36 13.89
C GLN A 193 -15.94 -7.90 12.46
N LYS A 194 -15.14 -8.91 12.08
CA LYS A 194 -15.23 -9.54 10.77
C LYS A 194 -16.54 -10.31 10.62
N VAL A 195 -16.92 -11.10 11.62
CA VAL A 195 -18.20 -11.84 11.66
C VAL A 195 -19.36 -10.86 11.53
N GLU A 196 -19.40 -9.80 12.34
CA GLU A 196 -20.45 -8.77 12.29
C GLU A 196 -20.52 -8.10 10.90
N ARG A 197 -19.36 -7.79 10.31
CA ARG A 197 -19.30 -7.20 8.96
C ARG A 197 -19.87 -8.13 7.90
N TYR A 198 -19.41 -9.37 7.79
CA TYR A 198 -19.93 -10.32 6.80
C TYR A 198 -21.41 -10.66 7.04
N SER A 199 -21.81 -10.73 8.32
CA SER A 199 -23.20 -10.93 8.70
C SER A 199 -24.11 -9.83 8.17
N ARG A 200 -23.68 -8.58 8.28
CA ARG A 200 -24.40 -7.42 7.75
C ARG A 200 -24.33 -7.34 6.23
N ASP A 201 -23.15 -7.57 5.65
CA ASP A 201 -22.91 -7.35 4.22
C ASP A 201 -23.59 -8.42 3.34
N ALA A 202 -23.74 -9.65 3.85
CA ALA A 202 -24.41 -10.77 3.16
C ALA A 202 -25.78 -11.16 3.77
N GLU A 203 -26.26 -10.43 4.78
CA GLU A 203 -27.51 -10.74 5.51
C GLU A 203 -27.58 -12.20 5.97
N LEU A 204 -26.57 -12.62 6.73
CA LEU A 204 -26.46 -14.00 7.21
C LEU A 204 -27.51 -14.29 8.29
N ASP A 205 -28.15 -15.46 8.20
CA ASP A 205 -28.98 -15.97 9.29
C ASP A 205 -28.13 -16.55 10.44
N ASP A 206 -28.74 -16.79 11.60
CA ASP A 206 -28.00 -17.20 12.80
C ASP A 206 -27.28 -18.55 12.66
N THR A 207 -27.75 -19.43 11.76
CA THR A 207 -27.07 -20.70 11.45
C THR A 207 -25.81 -20.44 10.63
N GLN A 208 -25.90 -19.54 9.65
CA GLN A 208 -24.76 -19.13 8.82
C GLN A 208 -23.72 -18.35 9.63
N LYS A 209 -24.15 -17.48 10.56
CA LYS A 209 -23.25 -16.74 11.47
C LYS A 209 -22.41 -17.69 12.33
N LYS A 210 -23.04 -18.70 12.94
CA LYS A 210 -22.33 -19.73 13.72
C LYS A 210 -21.33 -20.50 12.88
N SER A 211 -21.68 -20.83 11.63
CA SER A 211 -20.74 -21.46 10.70
C SER A 211 -19.55 -20.55 10.37
N LEU A 212 -19.79 -19.26 10.16
CA LEU A 212 -18.73 -18.27 9.92
C LEU A 212 -17.81 -18.09 11.14
N GLU A 213 -18.37 -18.04 12.35
CA GLU A 213 -17.59 -18.01 13.60
C GLU A 213 -16.71 -19.27 13.74
N ALA A 214 -17.24 -20.44 13.40
CA ALA A 214 -16.48 -21.68 13.41
C ALA A 214 -15.33 -21.67 12.39
N ILE A 215 -15.53 -21.09 11.20
CA ILE A 215 -14.47 -20.89 10.19
C ILE A 215 -13.35 -20.01 10.76
N PHE A 216 -13.68 -18.83 11.31
CA PHE A 216 -12.67 -17.94 11.88
C PHE A 216 -11.94 -18.56 13.09
N THR A 217 -12.64 -19.30 13.93
CA THR A 217 -12.03 -20.00 15.08
C THR A 217 -11.05 -21.07 14.61
N LYS A 218 -11.41 -21.83 13.58
CA LYS A 218 -10.54 -22.85 12.98
C LYS A 218 -9.32 -22.24 12.30
N ASP A 219 -9.50 -21.13 11.57
CA ASP A 219 -8.39 -20.45 10.90
C ASP A 219 -7.46 -19.76 11.91
N ALA A 220 -7.99 -19.20 13.01
CA ALA A 220 -7.18 -18.64 14.09
C ALA A 220 -6.28 -19.69 14.78
N ALA A 221 -6.67 -20.96 14.74
CA ALA A 221 -5.89 -22.07 15.29
C ALA A 221 -4.75 -22.55 14.39
N LYS A 222 -4.71 -22.16 13.10
CA LYS A 222 -3.65 -22.55 12.16
C LYS A 222 -2.59 -21.46 12.05
N ASP A 223 -1.33 -21.82 12.31
CA ASP A 223 -0.11 -21.07 11.96
C ASP A 223 -0.18 -19.55 12.19
N GLY A 224 -0.69 -19.14 13.35
CA GLY A 224 -0.76 -17.73 13.74
C GLY A 224 -2.02 -16.98 13.32
N GLY A 225 -2.94 -17.60 12.58
CA GLY A 225 -4.17 -16.99 12.08
C GLY A 225 -3.90 -15.82 11.14
N LEU A 226 -4.90 -14.97 10.89
CA LEU A 226 -4.67 -13.62 10.33
C LEU A 226 -3.53 -12.97 11.13
N ALA A 227 -2.34 -12.87 10.52
CA ALA A 227 -1.14 -12.33 11.13
C ALA A 227 -1.53 -11.13 11.98
N THR A 228 -1.29 -11.22 13.28
CA THR A 228 -1.88 -10.24 14.16
C THR A 228 -1.25 -8.89 13.84
N MET A 229 -2.04 -7.83 13.80
CA MET A 229 -1.52 -6.47 13.55
C MET A 229 -0.27 -6.11 14.42
N PRO A 230 -0.12 -6.60 15.68
CA PRO A 230 1.14 -6.53 16.43
C PRO A 230 2.37 -7.07 15.71
N ASP A 231 2.28 -8.27 15.11
CA ASP A 231 3.39 -8.89 14.38
C ASP A 231 3.78 -8.04 13.18
N MET A 232 2.79 -7.50 12.46
CA MET A 232 3.05 -6.59 11.34
C MET A 232 3.71 -5.29 11.78
N ALA A 233 3.28 -4.70 12.91
CA ALA A 233 3.88 -3.47 13.43
C ALA A 233 5.33 -3.69 13.90
N ALA A 234 5.58 -4.79 14.61
CA ALA A 234 6.93 -5.18 15.04
C ALA A 234 7.83 -5.49 13.84
N GLU A 235 7.32 -6.20 12.84
CA GLU A 235 8.07 -6.50 11.62
C GLU A 235 8.35 -5.23 10.79
N MET A 236 7.37 -4.31 10.67
CA MET A 236 7.58 -3.01 10.03
C MET A 236 8.64 -2.18 10.77
N ARG A 237 8.61 -2.19 12.11
CA ARG A 237 9.64 -1.54 12.92
C ARG A 237 11.02 -2.14 12.66
N ALA A 238 11.15 -3.46 12.78
CA ALA A 238 12.40 -4.17 12.54
C ALA A 238 12.93 -3.92 11.11
N THR A 239 12.03 -3.90 10.13
CA THR A 239 12.37 -3.58 8.74
C THR A 239 12.89 -2.16 8.60
N ASN A 240 12.23 -1.17 9.20
CA ASN A 240 12.67 0.22 9.16
C ASN A 240 14.03 0.39 9.85
N GLU A 241 14.22 -0.23 11.01
CA GLU A 241 15.48 -0.19 11.76
C GLU A 241 16.61 -0.83 10.95
N ALA A 242 16.38 -1.98 10.32
CA ALA A 242 17.37 -2.61 9.45
C ALA A 242 17.77 -1.73 8.24
N VAL A 243 16.83 -0.98 7.66
CA VAL A 243 17.14 -0.02 6.59
C VAL A 243 18.04 1.10 7.12
N VAL A 244 17.67 1.67 8.27
CA VAL A 244 18.37 2.80 8.89
C VAL A 244 19.79 2.38 9.31
N ASP A 245 19.94 1.20 9.91
CA ASP A 245 21.23 0.64 10.31
C ASP A 245 22.13 0.30 9.11
N ALA A 246 21.53 -0.13 8.00
CA ALA A 246 22.28 -0.33 6.76
C ALA A 246 22.71 1.01 6.15
N PHE A 247 21.85 2.02 6.16
CA PHE A 247 22.10 3.35 5.59
C PHE A 247 23.25 4.10 6.29
N GLU A 248 23.52 3.81 7.56
CA GLU A 248 24.67 4.37 8.28
C GLU A 248 26.02 3.78 7.83
N LYS A 249 26.02 2.59 7.22
CA LYS A 249 27.24 1.84 6.88
C LYS A 249 27.74 2.17 5.48
N ASP A 250 29.07 2.19 5.32
CA ASP A 250 29.75 2.34 4.03
C ASP A 250 30.47 1.03 3.64
N PRO A 251 30.24 0.46 2.45
CA PRO A 251 29.32 0.90 1.40
C PRO A 251 27.85 0.54 1.70
N PHE A 252 26.93 1.44 1.33
CA PHE A 252 25.48 1.17 1.35
C PHE A 252 24.99 0.65 0.00
N ASP A 253 24.10 -0.34 0.05
CA ASP A 253 23.40 -0.86 -1.13
C ASP A 253 22.02 -1.39 -0.73
N ALA A 254 20.99 -0.61 -1.05
CA ALA A 254 19.60 -0.96 -0.75
C ALA A 254 19.15 -2.27 -1.43
N THR A 255 19.74 -2.64 -2.58
CA THR A 255 19.33 -3.85 -3.32
C THR A 255 19.69 -5.14 -2.59
N LYS A 256 20.57 -5.08 -1.59
CA LYS A 256 20.98 -6.23 -0.76
C LYS A 256 20.10 -6.43 0.47
N LEU A 257 19.17 -5.52 0.74
CA LEU A 257 18.35 -5.61 1.94
C LEU A 257 17.07 -6.43 1.68
N PRO A 258 16.67 -7.32 2.61
CA PRO A 258 15.54 -8.23 2.39
C PRO A 258 14.22 -7.55 2.02
N GLN A 259 13.95 -6.36 2.55
CA GLN A 259 12.69 -5.65 2.28
C GLN A 259 12.60 -5.08 0.85
N PHE A 260 13.71 -5.04 0.12
CA PHE A 260 13.76 -4.65 -1.29
C PHE A 260 13.87 -5.88 -2.22
N ASP A 261 13.84 -7.11 -1.69
CA ASP A 261 13.61 -8.30 -2.50
C ASP A 261 12.17 -8.26 -3.04
N GLY A 262 12.05 -7.89 -4.31
CA GLY A 262 10.76 -7.74 -4.98
C GLY A 262 9.92 -9.02 -4.97
N ALA A 263 10.55 -10.19 -5.07
CA ALA A 263 9.84 -11.47 -5.07
C ALA A 263 9.30 -11.81 -3.67
N ALA A 264 10.10 -11.55 -2.62
CA ALA A 264 9.64 -11.73 -1.24
C ALA A 264 8.53 -10.72 -0.88
N ALA A 265 8.69 -9.46 -1.29
CA ALA A 265 7.70 -8.41 -1.08
C ALA A 265 6.39 -8.70 -1.82
N ALA A 266 6.45 -9.18 -3.06
CA ALA A 266 5.30 -9.60 -3.85
C ALA A 266 4.51 -10.72 -3.17
N LYS A 267 5.20 -11.78 -2.73
CA LYS A 267 4.56 -12.87 -1.96
C LYS A 267 3.90 -12.35 -0.69
N LYS A 268 4.57 -11.47 0.06
CA LYS A 268 4.02 -10.87 1.28
C LYS A 268 2.78 -10.01 0.99
N ALA A 269 2.77 -9.26 -0.11
CA ALA A 269 1.64 -8.45 -0.54
C ALA A 269 0.40 -9.30 -0.89
N ARG A 270 0.58 -10.56 -1.31
CA ARG A 270 -0.51 -11.49 -1.62
C ARG A 270 -1.18 -12.10 -0.40
N VAL A 271 -0.45 -12.31 0.69
CA VAL A 271 -0.96 -12.99 1.91
C VAL A 271 -2.36 -12.53 2.34
N PRO A 272 -2.65 -11.21 2.53
CA PRO A 272 -3.97 -10.78 2.97
C PRO A 272 -5.08 -11.10 1.96
N ILE A 273 -4.76 -11.06 0.66
CA ILE A 273 -5.72 -11.37 -0.42
C ILE A 273 -5.99 -12.87 -0.45
N GLU A 274 -4.95 -13.70 -0.34
CA GLU A 274 -5.07 -15.16 -0.33
C GLU A 274 -5.86 -15.65 0.90
N GLN A 275 -5.68 -14.99 2.05
CA GLN A 275 -6.47 -15.24 3.25
C GLN A 275 -7.95 -14.89 3.03
N GLU A 276 -8.25 -13.75 2.39
CA GLU A 276 -9.63 -13.38 2.04
C GLU A 276 -10.25 -14.37 1.05
N VAL A 277 -9.51 -14.77 0.01
CA VAL A 277 -9.97 -15.77 -0.96
C VAL A 277 -10.25 -17.10 -0.27
N THR A 278 -9.36 -17.54 0.62
CA THR A 278 -9.54 -18.80 1.39
C THR A 278 -10.80 -18.74 2.25
N LEU A 279 -11.02 -17.63 2.97
CA LEU A 279 -12.23 -17.42 3.76
C LEU A 279 -13.49 -17.47 2.87
N LEU A 280 -13.48 -16.76 1.75
CA LEU A 280 -14.62 -16.73 0.83
C LEU A 280 -14.90 -18.11 0.23
N THR A 281 -13.87 -18.88 -0.13
CA THR A 281 -14.04 -20.28 -0.59
C THR A 281 -14.74 -21.14 0.46
N GLN A 282 -14.44 -20.98 1.75
CA GLN A 282 -15.11 -21.71 2.83
C GLN A 282 -16.54 -21.19 3.09
N LEU A 283 -16.79 -19.91 2.86
CA LEU A 283 -18.09 -19.28 3.09
C LEU A 283 -19.11 -19.59 1.98
N LEU A 284 -18.67 -19.69 0.71
CA LEU A 284 -19.55 -19.85 -0.45
C LEU A 284 -20.56 -21.02 -0.37
N PRO A 285 -20.20 -22.22 0.14
CA PRO A 285 -21.15 -23.33 0.30
C PRO A 285 -22.28 -23.04 1.29
N ILE A 286 -22.08 -22.10 2.21
CA ILE A 286 -23.05 -21.72 3.24
C ILE A 286 -24.00 -20.63 2.72
N LEU A 287 -23.59 -19.84 1.71
CA LEU A 287 -24.36 -18.72 1.18
C LEU A 287 -25.42 -19.14 0.17
N LYS A 288 -26.61 -18.56 0.29
CA LYS A 288 -27.68 -18.62 -0.73
C LYS A 288 -27.27 -17.79 -1.96
N PRO A 289 -27.80 -18.09 -3.17
CA PRO A 289 -27.52 -17.31 -4.38
C PRO A 289 -27.69 -15.80 -4.21
N ASP A 290 -28.80 -15.36 -3.60
CA ASP A 290 -29.08 -13.93 -3.40
C ASP A 290 -28.07 -13.25 -2.45
N GLN A 291 -27.55 -13.99 -1.46
CA GLN A 291 -26.55 -13.48 -0.53
C GLN A 291 -25.19 -13.33 -1.21
N ARG A 292 -24.84 -14.23 -2.14
CA ARG A 292 -23.63 -14.14 -2.96
C ARG A 292 -23.66 -12.91 -3.87
N GLU A 293 -24.80 -12.61 -4.45
CA GLU A 293 -25.01 -11.38 -5.24
C GLU A 293 -24.81 -10.12 -4.38
N LYS A 294 -25.39 -10.06 -3.18
CA LYS A 294 -25.21 -8.92 -2.27
C LYS A 294 -23.75 -8.76 -1.84
N LEU A 295 -23.10 -9.86 -1.49
CA LEU A 295 -21.71 -9.86 -1.07
C LEU A 295 -20.78 -9.41 -2.21
N SER A 296 -20.99 -9.90 -3.44
CA SER A 296 -20.17 -9.50 -4.59
C SER A 296 -20.26 -7.99 -4.86
N VAL A 297 -21.46 -7.40 -4.84
CA VAL A 297 -21.65 -5.95 -5.00
C VAL A 297 -20.89 -5.15 -3.93
N LYS A 298 -20.88 -5.64 -2.68
CA LYS A 298 -20.13 -5.01 -1.58
C LYS A 298 -18.61 -5.13 -1.79
N LEU A 299 -18.12 -6.29 -2.22
CA LEU A 299 -16.71 -6.51 -2.53
C LEU A 299 -16.24 -5.63 -3.70
N SER A 300 -17.01 -5.54 -4.80
CA SER A 300 -16.71 -4.65 -5.92
C SER A 300 -16.69 -3.18 -5.50
N ARG A 301 -17.61 -2.75 -4.62
CA ARG A 301 -17.60 -1.39 -4.07
C ARG A 301 -16.37 -1.13 -3.20
N GLN A 302 -15.96 -2.10 -2.38
CA GLN A 302 -14.76 -1.99 -1.56
C GLN A 302 -13.49 -1.91 -2.43
N ALA A 303 -13.44 -2.67 -3.53
CA ALA A 303 -12.38 -2.53 -4.53
C ALA A 303 -12.33 -1.10 -5.09
N ALA A 304 -13.48 -0.54 -5.50
CA ALA A 304 -13.55 0.83 -6.04
C ALA A 304 -13.05 1.90 -5.04
N MET A 305 -13.30 1.72 -3.73
CA MET A 305 -12.83 2.64 -2.69
C MET A 305 -11.35 2.47 -2.31
N GLY A 306 -10.58 1.67 -3.06
CA GLY A 306 -9.15 1.48 -2.81
C GLY A 306 -8.82 0.40 -1.78
N GLY A 307 -9.69 -0.59 -1.60
CA GLY A 307 -9.45 -1.75 -0.76
C GLY A 307 -9.79 -1.52 0.73
N PRO A 308 -9.50 -2.52 1.59
CA PRO A 308 -9.91 -2.51 3.00
C PRO A 308 -9.30 -1.36 3.83
N GLN A 309 -8.25 -0.68 3.36
CA GLN A 309 -7.71 0.51 4.00
C GLN A 309 -8.55 1.78 3.79
N GLY A 310 -9.42 1.82 2.78
CA GLY A 310 -10.44 2.86 2.64
C GLY A 310 -11.54 2.81 3.70
N LEU A 311 -11.53 1.79 4.58
CA LEU A 311 -12.50 1.59 5.66
C LEU A 311 -12.09 2.21 7.00
N MET A 312 -10.96 2.92 7.07
CA MET A 312 -10.85 4.08 7.97
C MET A 312 -11.76 5.18 7.43
N GLY A 313 -13.07 4.90 7.39
CA GLY A 313 -14.06 5.82 6.86
C GLY A 313 -14.00 7.14 7.62
N PRO A 314 -14.47 8.25 7.02
CA PRO A 314 -14.41 9.60 7.61
C PRO A 314 -14.98 9.75 9.03
N GLY A 315 -15.66 8.73 9.58
CA GLY A 315 -16.21 8.70 10.93
C GLY A 315 -15.41 7.92 11.99
N MET A 316 -14.25 7.33 11.66
CA MET A 316 -13.34 6.68 12.64
C MET A 316 -12.30 7.65 13.22
N MET A 317 -12.45 8.95 13.02
CA MET A 317 -11.87 9.96 13.92
C MET A 317 -12.48 9.69 15.30
N ARG A 318 -11.78 8.92 16.13
CA ARG A 318 -12.17 8.58 17.50
C ARG A 318 -12.77 9.82 18.17
N PRO A 319 -14.08 9.84 18.48
CA PRO A 319 -14.66 10.89 19.29
C PRO A 319 -13.94 10.86 20.64
N GLY A 320 -13.19 11.91 20.97
CA GLY A 320 -12.47 11.99 22.23
C GLY A 320 -10.94 11.80 22.19
N MET A 321 -10.28 11.91 21.03
CA MET A 321 -8.91 12.44 21.07
C MET A 321 -9.04 13.90 21.54
N PRO A 322 -8.62 14.26 22.78
CA PRO A 322 -8.59 15.67 23.17
C PRO A 322 -7.77 16.39 22.11
N ASN A 323 -8.25 17.56 21.70
CA ASN A 323 -7.64 18.41 20.69
C ASN A 323 -6.16 18.63 21.07
N MET A 324 -5.28 17.74 20.60
CA MET A 324 -3.84 17.81 20.86
C MET A 324 -3.38 18.97 20.02
N ARG A 325 -3.45 20.16 20.64
CA ARG A 325 -2.85 21.38 20.17
C ARG A 325 -1.40 20.99 19.87
N MET A 326 -1.08 20.85 18.58
CA MET A 326 0.28 20.60 18.11
C MET A 326 1.20 21.53 18.91
N PRO A 327 2.29 21.03 19.52
CA PRO A 327 3.23 21.89 20.21
C PRO A 327 3.62 22.98 19.23
N GLN A 328 3.38 24.24 19.62
CA GLN A 328 3.74 25.39 18.82
C GLN A 328 5.20 25.26 18.44
N ARG A 329 5.48 25.44 17.15
CA ARG A 329 6.82 25.36 16.61
C ARG A 329 7.71 26.29 17.45
N PRO A 330 8.85 25.83 18.01
CA PRO A 330 9.73 26.69 18.80
C PRO A 330 10.13 27.90 17.96
N GLY A 331 9.58 29.08 18.28
CA GLY A 331 9.78 30.32 17.52
C GLY A 331 8.50 31.05 17.08
N GLU A 332 7.33 30.40 17.09
CA GLU A 332 6.05 31.13 16.98
C GLU A 332 5.70 31.70 18.36
N GLY A 333 6.10 32.95 18.58
CA GLY A 333 5.63 33.73 19.73
C GLY A 333 4.10 33.77 19.79
N PRO A 334 3.51 33.97 20.98
CA PRO A 334 2.06 34.02 21.14
C PRO A 334 1.45 34.99 20.14
N GLN A 335 0.54 34.51 19.27
CA GLN A 335 -0.22 35.39 18.41
C GLN A 335 -0.89 36.47 19.28
N PRO A 336 -0.73 37.75 18.95
CA PRO A 336 -1.34 38.82 19.72
C PRO A 336 -2.84 38.60 19.72
N THR A 337 -3.41 38.34 20.89
CA THR A 337 -4.86 38.32 21.06
C THR A 337 -5.38 39.70 20.64
N PRO A 338 -6.37 39.77 19.72
CA PRO A 338 -6.95 41.05 19.37
C PRO A 338 -7.48 41.72 20.65
N PRO A 339 -7.26 43.04 20.81
CA PRO A 339 -7.70 43.74 22.01
C PRO A 339 -9.22 43.62 22.17
N PRO A 340 -9.73 43.43 23.39
CA PRO A 340 -11.16 43.40 23.63
C PRO A 340 -11.78 44.73 23.17
N GLY A 341 -12.65 44.67 22.17
CA GLY A 341 -13.35 45.84 21.61
C GLY A 341 -13.07 46.15 20.14
N ALA A 342 -12.26 45.37 19.43
CA ALA A 342 -12.10 45.55 17.99
C ALA A 342 -13.41 45.22 17.24
N PRO A 343 -14.00 46.16 16.46
CA PRO A 343 -15.19 45.89 15.67
C PRO A 343 -14.90 44.87 14.57
N PRO A 344 -15.87 44.02 14.20
CA PRO A 344 -15.69 43.03 13.15
C PRO A 344 -15.35 43.70 11.82
N ALA A 345 -14.34 43.16 11.12
CA ALA A 345 -13.95 43.64 9.80
C ALA A 345 -15.14 43.53 8.82
N PRO A 346 -15.37 44.55 7.97
CA PRO A 346 -16.48 44.56 7.04
C PRO A 346 -16.34 43.40 6.04
N GLN A 347 -17.38 42.58 5.93
CA GLN A 347 -17.48 41.55 4.90
C GLN A 347 -17.66 42.25 3.55
N ALA A 348 -16.74 42.00 2.62
CA ALA A 348 -16.88 42.42 1.24
C ALA A 348 -17.98 41.58 0.57
N HIS A 349 -18.98 42.27 0.00
CA HIS A 349 -20.05 41.69 -0.80
C HIS A 349 -19.63 41.43 -2.24
#